data_AF-A0A2T3NPY0-F1
#
_entry.id   AF-A0A2T3NPY0-F1
#
_cell.length_a   1.000
_cell.length_b   1.000
_cell.length_c   1.000
_cell.angle_alpha   90.00
_cell.angle_beta   90.00
_cell.angle_gamma   90.00
#
_symmetry.space_group_name_H-M   'P 1'
#
loop_
_entity.id
_entity.type
_entity.pdbx_description
1 polymer ?
#
loop_
_entity_poly.entity_id
_entity_poly.type
_entity_poly.pdbx_seq_one_letter_code
_entity_poly.pdbx_strand_id
1 'polypeptide(L)'
;MNNQSFNKQQGIATIYVAMSLVGLFGIIFWATEGTRYIQKQNRLADATEAAVLALSSANAPGHYQDENNSIGYQPTATEVELTQSYIQHYVRHTQAIPELTITRFDGKEITNEVDLHELGRPTEYYQYAVEAKTEHLSWFHSDIVPSFDQTQLVANRARSKSYIEYLGDRSIDLVFVSDFSGSMNDPKSKIRDLKQAIETLSYEVLESNSYLPPEQHNRIGFVPFNIRVQEYSNNKLLCTSQTRYKNRRHFNGFEYESINWSRWIGKSLDSIEQCSRGQNYSCPQGNGKYRQEARTVYDAISTARKEASNKASDLPDPYAYIDMEETVHDLFSNKISTMPNLQFTANYSNRAPFTNGMCQGNFYTIGLTSSANGMNPVQTMRPKGGTAVYNGIIRGAQVLNSGRPISPSEEEEEAYRKRVKMMLILTDGEEDPFEDTFDDLVGIGMCEAIRNKFSDSEVPMYIGVLGIQFKPDAQSGYKQCVINPDDDIIDINNTAEILEEIKNLIQNGTQAESISRLEYRHSPIGK
;
A
#
# COMPACT_ATOMS: atom_id res chain seq x y z
N MET A 1 84.37 -18.08 61.38
CA MET A 1 84.21 -16.72 60.82
C MET A 1 84.50 -16.84 59.32
N ASN A 2 83.61 -16.60 58.35
CA ASN A 2 82.47 -15.69 58.30
C ASN A 2 81.38 -16.24 57.37
N ASN A 3 80.18 -16.40 57.90
CA ASN A 3 78.97 -16.73 57.15
C ASN A 3 78.06 -15.48 57.11
N GLN A 4 78.57 -14.37 56.55
CA GLN A 4 77.90 -13.06 56.56
C GLN A 4 77.63 -12.46 55.17
N SER A 5 77.84 -13.19 54.07
CA SER A 5 77.68 -12.65 52.71
C SER A 5 76.28 -12.83 52.10
N PHE A 6 75.56 -13.90 52.43
CA PHE A 6 74.28 -14.22 51.78
C PHE A 6 73.10 -13.31 52.21
N ASN A 7 73.07 -12.84 53.47
CA ASN A 7 71.95 -12.02 53.96
C ASN A 7 71.94 -10.58 53.41
N LYS A 8 73.08 -10.04 52.95
CA LYS A 8 73.13 -8.70 52.34
C LYS A 8 72.63 -8.66 50.90
N GLN A 9 72.74 -9.77 50.16
CA GLN A 9 72.27 -9.88 48.79
C GLN A 9 70.77 -10.23 48.70
N GLN A 10 70.20 -10.87 49.73
CA GLN A 10 68.77 -11.15 49.81
C GLN A 10 67.92 -9.87 49.76
N GLY A 11 68.30 -8.80 50.48
CA GLY A 11 67.53 -7.54 50.49
C GLY A 11 67.49 -6.82 49.14
N ILE A 12 68.62 -6.80 48.41
CA ILE A 12 68.70 -6.18 47.08
C ILE A 12 67.91 -7.02 46.06
N ALA A 13 68.03 -8.34 46.11
CA ALA A 13 67.26 -9.25 45.26
C ALA A 13 65.74 -9.12 45.50
N THR A 14 65.31 -8.98 46.75
CA THR A 14 63.89 -8.77 47.10
C THR A 14 63.36 -7.44 46.53
N ILE A 15 64.15 -6.36 46.58
CA ILE A 15 63.76 -5.05 46.01
C ILE A 15 63.64 -5.15 44.48
N TYR A 16 64.60 -5.79 43.80
CA TYR A 16 64.52 -5.99 42.35
C TYR A 16 63.33 -6.87 41.93
N VAL A 17 63.04 -7.92 42.69
CA VAL A 17 61.87 -8.78 42.45
C VAL A 17 60.57 -8.01 42.69
N ALA A 18 60.50 -7.20 43.75
CA ALA A 18 59.34 -6.36 44.02
C ALA A 18 59.10 -5.33 42.88
N MET A 19 60.17 -4.68 42.40
CA MET A 19 60.07 -3.74 41.27
C MET A 19 59.71 -4.44 39.95
N SER A 20 60.25 -5.63 39.67
CA SER A 20 59.93 -6.36 38.44
C SER A 20 58.51 -6.92 38.43
N LEU A 21 57.99 -7.33 39.60
CA LEU A 21 56.61 -7.76 39.75
C LEU A 21 55.61 -6.67 39.37
N VAL A 22 55.86 -5.40 39.74
CA VAL A 22 55.00 -4.28 39.34
C VAL A 22 54.90 -4.18 37.81
N GLY A 23 56.03 -4.30 37.10
CA GLY A 23 56.05 -4.29 35.63
C GLY A 23 55.34 -5.50 35.02
N LEU A 24 55.56 -6.70 35.56
CA LEU A 24 54.93 -7.93 35.10
C LEU A 24 53.40 -7.90 35.29
N PHE A 25 52.92 -7.46 36.46
CA PHE A 25 51.49 -7.30 36.71
C PHE A 25 50.88 -6.21 35.83
N GLY A 26 51.57 -5.10 35.59
CA GLY A 26 51.11 -4.07 34.66
C GLY A 26 50.89 -4.60 33.25
N ILE A 27 51.81 -5.44 32.73
CA ILE A 27 51.64 -6.08 31.42
C ILE A 27 50.45 -7.05 31.42
N ILE A 28 50.27 -7.84 32.48
CA ILE A 28 49.14 -8.78 32.59
C ILE A 28 47.81 -8.02 32.66
N PHE A 29 47.72 -6.97 33.47
CA PHE A 29 46.53 -6.12 33.59
C PHE A 29 46.21 -5.47 32.25
N TRP A 30 47.21 -4.88 31.61
CA TRP A 30 47.04 -4.27 30.29
C TRP A 30 46.61 -5.28 29.22
N ALA A 31 47.22 -6.47 29.18
CA ALA A 31 46.86 -7.49 28.20
C ALA A 31 45.43 -8.04 28.43
N THR A 32 45.06 -8.32 29.68
CA THR A 32 43.74 -8.87 30.01
C THR A 32 42.62 -7.85 29.84
N GLU A 33 42.80 -6.61 30.30
CA GLU A 33 41.80 -5.56 30.09
C GLU A 33 41.80 -5.01 28.67
N GLY A 34 42.97 -4.84 28.05
CA GLY A 34 43.08 -4.38 26.68
C GLY A 34 42.35 -5.32 25.72
N THR A 35 42.56 -6.63 25.85
CA THR A 35 41.80 -7.62 25.05
C THR A 35 40.30 -7.58 25.34
N ARG A 36 39.89 -7.36 26.60
CA ARG A 36 38.48 -7.18 26.96
C ARG A 36 37.89 -5.94 26.29
N TYR A 37 38.55 -4.79 26.33
CA TYR A 37 38.05 -3.56 25.72
C TYR A 37 37.98 -3.66 24.20
N ILE A 38 38.95 -4.32 23.55
CA ILE A 38 38.89 -4.63 22.11
C ILE A 38 37.65 -5.49 21.80
N GLN A 39 37.37 -6.52 22.60
CA GLN A 39 36.17 -7.34 22.43
C GLN A 39 34.88 -6.53 22.65
N LYS A 40 34.85 -5.62 23.63
CA LYS A 40 33.70 -4.72 23.85
C LYS A 40 33.51 -3.78 22.67
N GLN A 41 34.59 -3.25 22.11
CA GLN A 41 34.53 -2.36 20.96
C GLN A 41 34.00 -3.07 19.72
N ASN A 42 34.42 -4.32 19.47
CA ASN A 42 33.89 -5.13 18.36
C ASN A 42 32.41 -5.46 18.56
N ARG A 43 31.99 -5.87 19.75
CA ARG A 43 30.56 -6.10 20.04
C ARG A 43 29.72 -4.84 19.90
N LEU A 44 30.27 -3.68 20.29
CA LEU A 44 29.61 -2.40 20.08
C LEU A 44 29.52 -2.07 18.59
N ALA A 45 30.53 -2.44 17.79
CA ALA A 45 30.50 -2.32 16.32
C ALA A 45 29.31 -3.10 15.76
N ASP A 46 29.27 -4.41 16.04
CA ASP A 46 28.21 -5.30 15.58
C ASP A 46 26.82 -4.79 16.01
N ALA A 47 26.72 -4.29 17.25
CA ALA A 47 25.47 -3.73 17.77
C ALA A 47 25.03 -2.48 17.01
N THR A 48 25.94 -1.54 16.77
CA THR A 48 25.63 -0.31 16.03
C THR A 48 25.33 -0.59 14.57
N GLU A 49 25.97 -1.59 13.96
CA GLU A 49 25.71 -2.03 12.58
C GLU A 49 24.34 -2.69 12.45
N ALA A 50 23.99 -3.59 13.37
CA ALA A 50 22.66 -4.20 13.42
C ALA A 50 21.56 -3.16 13.67
N ALA A 51 21.79 -2.23 14.61
CA ALA A 51 20.85 -1.16 14.92
C ALA A 51 20.62 -0.22 13.73
N VAL A 52 21.69 0.22 13.06
CA VAL A 52 21.58 1.16 11.95
C VAL A 52 20.91 0.52 10.72
N LEU A 53 21.12 -0.78 10.48
CA LEU A 53 20.40 -1.54 9.47
C LEU A 53 18.91 -1.69 9.80
N ALA A 54 18.59 -1.98 11.07
CA ALA A 54 17.21 -2.08 11.49
C ALA A 54 16.48 -0.73 11.31
N LEU A 55 17.12 0.37 11.71
CA LEU A 55 16.59 1.73 11.51
C LEU A 55 16.39 2.09 10.04
N SER A 56 17.35 1.77 9.17
CA SER A 56 17.22 2.06 7.73
C SER A 56 16.17 1.20 7.05
N SER A 57 15.95 -0.03 7.51
CA SER A 57 14.90 -0.93 6.99
C SER A 57 13.50 -0.61 7.50
N ALA A 58 13.36 -0.11 8.74
CA ALA A 58 12.07 0.09 9.39
C ALA A 58 11.41 1.44 9.03
N ASN A 59 12.19 2.42 8.60
CA ASN A 59 11.69 3.77 8.32
C ASN A 59 11.68 4.05 6.83
N ALA A 60 10.49 4.27 6.26
CA ALA A 60 10.29 4.78 4.91
C ALA A 60 10.73 6.26 4.79
N PRO A 61 11.01 6.75 3.57
CA PRO A 61 11.30 8.15 3.36
C PRO A 61 10.05 9.01 3.58
N GLY A 62 9.87 9.53 4.80
CA GLY A 62 9.07 10.75 4.99
C GLY A 62 9.75 11.93 4.31
N HIS A 63 8.99 12.80 3.64
CA HIS A 63 9.46 14.02 2.99
C HIS A 63 10.22 14.92 4.00
N TYR A 64 11.53 14.74 4.14
CA TYR A 64 12.39 15.66 4.86
C TYR A 64 13.07 16.55 3.81
N GLN A 65 12.45 17.69 3.52
CA GLN A 65 13.05 18.75 2.71
C GLN A 65 14.16 19.44 3.51
N ASP A 66 15.37 18.90 3.50
CA ASP A 66 16.55 19.77 3.62
C ASP A 66 17.78 19.10 2.98
N GLU A 67 17.96 19.33 1.68
CA GLU A 67 19.10 18.82 0.89
C GLU A 67 20.47 19.33 1.41
N ASN A 68 20.49 20.27 2.37
CA ASN A 68 21.71 20.94 2.82
C ASN A 68 21.94 20.96 4.33
N ASN A 69 21.12 20.29 5.16
CA ASN A 69 21.34 20.33 6.60
C ASN A 69 20.87 19.09 7.35
N SER A 70 21.83 18.36 7.93
CA SER A 70 21.60 17.31 8.96
C SER A 70 21.17 17.89 10.32
N ILE A 71 20.95 19.21 10.39
CA ILE A 71 20.68 19.95 11.62
C ILE A 71 19.17 20.11 11.77
N GLY A 72 18.49 19.08 12.26
CA GLY A 72 17.06 19.18 12.58
C GLY A 72 16.38 17.85 12.87
N TYR A 73 16.90 16.73 12.37
CA TYR A 73 16.34 15.41 12.64
C TYR A 73 16.40 15.10 14.14
N GLN A 74 15.23 14.91 14.73
CA GLN A 74 15.06 14.42 16.10
C GLN A 74 14.56 12.98 16.04
N PRO A 75 15.31 12.01 16.58
CA PRO A 75 14.87 10.62 16.58
C PRO A 75 13.63 10.46 17.44
N THR A 76 12.68 9.69 16.93
CA THR A 76 11.46 9.29 17.65
C THR A 76 11.80 8.38 18.83
N ALA A 77 10.88 8.30 19.81
CA ALA A 77 11.08 7.46 20.99
C ALA A 77 11.29 5.98 20.64
N THR A 78 10.61 5.50 19.59
CA THR A 78 10.72 4.12 19.08
C THR A 78 12.08 3.83 18.46
N GLU A 79 12.63 4.77 17.68
CA GLU A 79 13.98 4.63 17.09
C GLU A 79 15.07 4.59 18.16
N VAL A 80 14.92 5.42 19.20
CA VAL A 80 15.83 5.41 20.37
C VAL A 80 15.72 4.08 21.12
N GLU A 81 14.51 3.60 21.40
CA GLU A 81 14.27 2.34 22.10
C GLU A 81 14.84 1.14 21.33
N LEU A 82 14.57 1.06 20.02
CA LEU A 82 15.09 0.02 19.14
C LEU A 82 16.63 -0.03 19.19
N THR A 83 17.26 1.14 19.02
CA THR A 83 18.72 1.25 19.02
C THR A 83 19.33 0.86 20.37
N GLN A 84 18.72 1.31 21.48
CA GLN A 84 19.13 0.92 22.82
C GLN A 84 19.03 -0.58 23.04
N SER A 85 17.95 -1.21 22.55
CA SER A 85 17.74 -2.66 22.66
C SER A 85 18.85 -3.45 21.96
N TYR A 86 19.23 -3.08 20.74
CA TYR A 86 20.36 -3.72 20.02
C TYR A 86 21.68 -3.57 20.79
N ILE A 87 21.99 -2.37 21.29
CA ILE A 87 23.23 -2.13 22.06
C ILE A 87 23.27 -2.95 23.34
N GLN A 88 22.17 -2.99 24.10
CA GLN A 88 22.09 -3.75 25.35
C GLN A 88 22.18 -5.26 25.12
N HIS A 89 21.66 -5.75 23.99
CA HIS A 89 21.70 -7.17 23.66
C HIS A 89 23.13 -7.66 23.34
N TYR A 90 23.88 -6.90 22.54
CA TYR A 90 25.23 -7.26 22.10
C TYR A 90 26.31 -6.92 23.14
N VAL A 91 26.20 -5.75 23.79
CA VAL A 91 27.20 -5.27 24.75
C VAL A 91 26.74 -5.54 26.19
N ARG A 92 26.99 -6.77 26.65
CA ARG A 92 26.65 -7.17 28.03
C ARG A 92 27.48 -6.42 29.08
N HIS A 93 26.94 -6.28 30.29
CA HIS A 93 27.61 -5.68 31.47
C HIS A 93 28.04 -4.22 31.27
N THR A 94 27.27 -3.44 30.52
CA THR A 94 27.39 -1.98 30.46
C THR A 94 26.78 -1.37 31.72
N GLN A 95 27.44 -0.38 32.30
CA GLN A 95 26.86 0.37 33.42
C GLN A 95 25.87 1.42 32.93
N ALA A 96 26.24 2.12 31.86
CA ALA A 96 25.45 3.15 31.23
C ALA A 96 25.79 3.25 29.73
N ILE A 97 24.86 3.84 28.98
CA ILE A 97 25.07 4.32 27.61
C ILE A 97 24.99 5.85 27.71
N PRO A 98 26.07 6.52 28.14
CA PRO A 98 26.04 7.95 28.45
C PRO A 98 25.75 8.83 27.23
N GLU A 99 26.06 8.36 26.02
CA GLU A 99 25.79 9.09 24.79
C GLU A 99 25.30 8.13 23.71
N LEU A 100 24.13 8.44 23.16
CA LEU A 100 23.54 7.81 21.98
C LEU A 100 23.05 8.91 21.05
N THR A 101 23.61 8.95 19.84
CA THR A 101 23.23 9.92 18.80
C THR A 101 22.78 9.16 17.57
N ILE A 102 21.58 9.49 17.09
CA ILE A 102 21.01 8.97 15.84
C ILE A 102 20.87 10.17 14.90
N THR A 103 21.46 10.08 13.70
CA THR A 103 21.33 11.12 12.67
C THR A 103 20.83 10.50 11.38
N ARG A 104 19.93 11.21 10.69
CA ARG A 104 19.45 10.88 9.34
C ARG A 104 19.93 11.92 8.33
N PHE A 105 20.21 11.47 7.12
CA PHE A 105 20.55 12.30 5.97
C PHE A 105 19.91 11.76 4.70
N ASP A 106 19.24 12.59 3.92
CA ASP A 106 18.63 12.20 2.64
C ASP A 106 19.47 12.80 1.50
N GLY A 107 19.73 12.02 0.44
CA GLY A 107 20.65 12.42 -0.62
C GLY A 107 20.42 11.69 -1.93
N LYS A 108 21.18 12.10 -2.95
CA LYS A 108 21.13 11.55 -4.31
C LYS A 108 22.55 11.15 -4.75
N GLU A 109 22.73 9.94 -5.25
CA GLU A 109 24.01 9.40 -5.70
C GLU A 109 23.89 8.94 -7.15
N ILE A 110 24.82 9.34 -8.02
CA ILE A 110 24.92 8.77 -9.38
C ILE A 110 25.78 7.52 -9.25
N THR A 111 25.15 6.35 -9.19
CA THR A 111 25.86 5.07 -9.21
C THR A 111 26.31 4.75 -10.63
N ASN A 112 27.62 4.58 -10.82
CA ASN A 112 28.19 3.98 -12.04
C ASN A 112 28.32 2.46 -11.91
N GLU A 113 27.65 1.85 -10.92
CA GLU A 113 27.77 0.44 -10.64
C GLU A 113 27.01 -0.35 -11.72
N VAL A 114 27.79 -1.14 -12.45
CA VAL A 114 27.38 -1.99 -13.55
C VAL A 114 26.58 -3.16 -12.98
N ASP A 115 25.33 -2.91 -12.67
CA ASP A 115 24.24 -3.88 -12.78
C ASP A 115 22.96 -3.05 -13.03
N LEU A 116 22.63 -2.94 -14.32
CA LEU A 116 21.38 -2.45 -14.92
C LEU A 116 21.12 -0.93 -15.07
N HIS A 117 22.00 -0.02 -14.64
CA HIS A 117 21.85 1.41 -14.94
C HIS A 117 22.75 1.92 -16.05
N GLU A 118 22.29 1.81 -17.31
CA GLU A 118 22.91 2.48 -18.47
C GLU A 118 22.22 3.81 -18.84
N LEU A 119 21.67 4.53 -17.86
CA LEU A 119 21.23 5.91 -18.00
C LEU A 119 21.49 6.59 -16.66
N GLY A 120 22.49 7.47 -16.57
CA GLY A 120 22.93 8.16 -15.35
C GLY A 120 21.85 9.01 -14.64
N ARG A 121 20.79 8.35 -14.18
CA ARG A 121 19.77 8.86 -13.29
C ARG A 121 20.31 8.75 -11.86
N PRO A 122 20.20 9.81 -11.04
CA PRO A 122 20.60 9.73 -9.65
C PRO A 122 19.69 8.74 -8.88
N THR A 123 20.29 7.79 -8.17
CA THR A 123 19.60 6.95 -7.19
C THR A 123 19.42 7.75 -5.91
N GLU A 124 18.18 7.88 -5.43
CA GLU A 124 17.90 8.53 -4.16
C GLU A 124 18.15 7.56 -3.01
N TYR A 125 18.70 8.06 -1.91
CA TYR A 125 18.98 7.29 -0.71
C TYR A 125 18.72 8.11 0.55
N TYR A 126 18.40 7.42 1.63
CA TYR A 126 18.49 7.98 2.98
C TYR A 126 19.50 7.19 3.80
N GLN A 127 20.23 7.89 4.66
CA GLN A 127 21.33 7.35 5.42
C GLN A 127 21.08 7.56 6.91
N TYR A 128 21.07 6.48 7.67
CA TYR A 128 21.14 6.53 9.13
C TYR A 128 22.59 6.40 9.59
N ALA A 129 22.92 7.11 10.66
CA ALA A 129 24.13 6.88 11.42
C ALA A 129 23.81 6.78 12.91
N VAL A 130 24.35 5.75 13.54
CA VAL A 130 24.27 5.52 14.98
C VAL A 130 25.66 5.69 15.57
N GLU A 131 25.78 6.58 16.55
CA GLU A 131 26.99 6.74 17.36
C GLU A 131 26.64 6.46 18.82
N ALA A 132 27.37 5.53 19.44
CA ALA A 132 27.13 5.10 20.81
C ALA A 132 28.42 5.05 21.61
N LYS A 133 28.34 5.52 22.86
CA LYS A 133 29.38 5.36 23.87
C LYS A 133 28.86 4.51 25.02
N THR A 134 29.65 3.53 25.44
CA THR A 134 29.32 2.63 26.55
C THR A 134 30.39 2.72 27.63
N GLU A 135 29.94 2.70 28.88
CA GLU A 135 30.82 2.79 30.05
C GLU A 135 31.05 1.42 30.69
N HIS A 136 32.32 1.11 30.97
CA HIS A 136 32.78 -0.15 31.55
C HIS A 136 33.72 0.09 32.73
N LEU A 137 33.49 -0.61 33.85
CA LEU A 137 34.41 -0.59 35.00
C LEU A 137 35.68 -1.40 34.71
N SER A 138 36.83 -0.83 35.04
CA SER A 138 38.10 -1.57 35.11
C SER A 138 38.05 -2.63 36.21
N TRP A 139 38.63 -3.79 35.94
CA TRP A 139 38.76 -4.91 36.88
C TRP A 139 40.01 -4.78 37.76
N PHE A 140 41.05 -4.11 37.28
CA PHE A 140 42.38 -4.08 37.88
C PHE A 140 42.94 -2.67 38.05
N HIS A 141 42.08 -1.65 38.13
CA HIS A 141 42.50 -0.28 38.40
C HIS A 141 43.36 -0.19 39.66
N SER A 142 44.53 0.44 39.53
CA SER A 142 45.51 0.60 40.60
C SER A 142 46.31 1.90 40.42
N ASP A 143 46.50 2.63 41.53
CA ASP A 143 47.36 3.82 41.57
C ASP A 143 48.87 3.50 41.55
N ILE A 144 49.23 2.22 41.77
CA ILE A 144 50.61 1.78 41.99
C ILE A 144 51.13 0.95 40.81
N VAL A 145 50.25 0.13 40.21
CA VAL A 145 50.58 -0.71 39.05
C VAL A 145 50.00 -0.03 37.80
N PRO A 146 50.78 0.16 36.71
CA PRO A 146 50.26 0.68 35.46
C PRO A 146 49.02 -0.11 35.01
N SER A 147 47.88 0.57 34.92
CA SER A 147 46.56 0.00 34.65
C SER A 147 45.67 1.04 33.96
N PHE A 148 44.47 0.63 33.54
CA PHE A 148 43.48 1.54 32.98
C PHE A 148 42.80 2.36 34.09
N ASP A 149 42.15 3.47 33.70
CA ASP A 149 41.34 4.25 34.63
C ASP A 149 40.15 3.44 35.15
N GLN A 150 39.61 3.83 36.31
CA GLN A 150 38.51 3.15 36.98
C GLN A 150 37.28 2.91 36.07
N THR A 151 37.02 3.85 35.16
CA THR A 151 35.96 3.81 34.14
C THR A 151 36.57 3.99 32.77
N GLN A 152 36.26 3.11 31.84
CA GLN A 152 36.69 3.19 30.45
C GLN A 152 35.49 3.36 29.52
N LEU A 153 35.57 4.37 28.64
CA LEU A 153 34.57 4.63 27.62
C LEU A 153 34.95 3.92 26.32
N VAL A 154 34.03 3.12 25.81
CA VAL A 154 34.16 2.46 24.52
C VAL A 154 33.14 3.07 23.57
N ALA A 155 33.63 3.65 22.48
CA ALA A 155 32.82 4.32 21.47
C ALA A 155 32.83 3.57 20.14
N ASN A 156 31.70 3.57 19.44
CA ASN A 156 31.63 3.15 18.05
C ASN A 156 30.57 3.92 17.27
N ARG A 157 30.70 3.88 15.94
CA ARG A 157 29.80 4.49 14.99
C ARG A 157 29.60 3.57 13.79
N ALA A 158 28.35 3.39 13.38
CA ALA A 158 27.97 2.70 12.16
C ALA A 158 27.09 3.60 11.27
N ARG A 159 27.08 3.30 9.97
CA ARG A 159 26.24 3.97 8.98
C ARG A 159 25.60 2.95 8.05
N SER A 160 24.35 3.18 7.68
CA SER A 160 23.68 2.44 6.61
C SER A 160 22.96 3.41 5.69
N LYS A 161 23.09 3.18 4.38
CA LYS A 161 22.28 3.81 3.34
C LYS A 161 21.17 2.86 2.92
N SER A 162 19.96 3.34 2.82
CA SER A 162 18.85 2.68 2.14
C SER A 162 18.64 3.33 0.79
N TYR A 163 18.73 2.54 -0.27
CA TYR A 163 18.45 2.98 -1.63
C TYR A 163 16.98 2.79 -1.94
N ILE A 164 16.36 3.83 -2.50
CA ILE A 164 14.96 3.80 -2.92
C ILE A 164 14.92 3.16 -4.30
N GLU A 165 14.31 1.98 -4.42
CA GLU A 165 14.02 1.37 -5.72
C GLU A 165 12.85 2.12 -6.35
N TYR A 166 13.12 2.92 -7.38
CA TYR A 166 12.07 3.49 -8.21
C TYR A 166 11.70 2.49 -9.31
N LEU A 167 10.40 2.41 -9.63
CA LEU A 167 9.80 1.92 -10.89
C LEU A 167 10.85 1.46 -11.95
N GLY A 168 11.36 0.24 -11.79
CA GLY A 168 12.49 -0.28 -12.58
C GLY A 168 12.97 -1.65 -12.13
N ASP A 169 13.05 -1.89 -10.82
CA ASP A 169 13.56 -3.17 -10.28
C ASP A 169 12.46 -4.23 -10.08
N ARG A 170 11.20 -3.82 -9.99
CA ARG A 170 10.04 -4.72 -9.90
C ARG A 170 8.93 -4.33 -10.86
N SER A 171 8.30 -5.36 -11.39
CA SER A 171 7.08 -5.22 -12.19
C SER A 171 5.90 -4.81 -11.31
N ILE A 172 5.00 -4.00 -11.86
CA ILE A 172 3.81 -3.51 -11.16
C ILE A 172 2.53 -3.90 -11.89
N ASP A 173 1.50 -4.29 -11.13
CA ASP A 173 0.11 -4.24 -11.56
C ASP A 173 -0.59 -3.09 -10.87
N LEU A 174 -0.95 -2.08 -11.64
CA LEU A 174 -1.65 -0.89 -11.17
C LEU A 174 -3.06 -0.85 -11.74
N VAL A 175 -4.07 -0.83 -10.88
CA VAL A 175 -5.47 -0.66 -11.29
C VAL A 175 -6.02 0.65 -10.77
N PHE A 176 -6.39 1.52 -11.70
CA PHE A 176 -7.13 2.74 -11.39
C PHE A 176 -8.62 2.43 -11.28
N VAL A 177 -9.22 2.69 -10.13
CA VAL A 177 -10.66 2.60 -9.88
C VAL A 177 -11.19 4.03 -9.87
N SER A 178 -11.79 4.46 -10.97
CA SER A 178 -12.09 5.88 -11.19
C SER A 178 -13.57 6.16 -11.21
N ASP A 179 -13.95 7.20 -10.47
CA ASP A 179 -15.31 7.69 -10.42
C ASP A 179 -15.70 8.38 -11.74
N PHE A 180 -16.71 7.83 -12.40
CA PHE A 180 -17.32 8.28 -13.64
C PHE A 180 -18.80 8.63 -13.40
N SER A 181 -19.15 9.05 -12.19
CA SER A 181 -20.46 9.60 -11.83
C SER A 181 -20.71 11.00 -12.42
N GLY A 182 -21.92 11.52 -12.26
CA GLY A 182 -22.31 12.83 -12.74
C GLY A 182 -21.61 13.99 -12.01
N SER A 183 -21.28 13.82 -10.72
CA SER A 183 -20.61 14.84 -9.90
C SER A 183 -19.19 15.13 -10.42
N MET A 184 -18.50 14.11 -10.95
CA MET A 184 -17.19 14.24 -11.59
C MET A 184 -17.21 15.05 -12.90
N ASN A 185 -18.38 15.33 -13.46
CA ASN A 185 -18.55 16.14 -14.67
C ASN A 185 -18.66 17.65 -14.39
N ASP A 186 -18.81 18.07 -13.12
CA ASP A 186 -18.97 19.47 -12.74
C ASP A 186 -17.96 19.91 -11.64
N PRO A 187 -17.04 20.84 -11.91
CA PRO A 187 -16.74 21.44 -13.21
C PRO A 187 -16.14 20.41 -14.18
N LYS A 188 -16.41 20.57 -15.49
CA LYS A 188 -15.90 19.69 -16.58
C LYS A 188 -14.38 19.47 -16.58
N SER A 189 -13.63 20.24 -15.81
CA SER A 189 -12.19 20.10 -15.62
C SER A 189 -11.83 18.85 -14.81
N LYS A 190 -12.59 18.47 -13.76
CA LYS A 190 -12.20 17.36 -12.86
C LYS A 190 -11.90 16.07 -13.61
N ILE A 191 -12.89 15.55 -14.32
CA ILE A 191 -12.72 14.31 -15.10
C ILE A 191 -11.71 14.45 -16.24
N ARG A 192 -11.59 15.63 -16.85
CA ARG A 192 -10.66 15.85 -17.97
C ARG A 192 -9.22 15.80 -17.47
N ASP A 193 -8.94 16.52 -16.38
CA ASP A 193 -7.60 16.63 -15.81
C ASP A 193 -7.19 15.28 -15.21
N LEU A 194 -8.12 14.55 -14.59
CA LEU A 194 -7.91 13.17 -14.14
C LEU A 194 -7.50 12.23 -15.28
N LYS A 195 -8.24 12.26 -16.40
CA LYS A 195 -7.90 11.44 -17.58
C LYS A 195 -6.55 11.80 -18.15
N GLN A 196 -6.20 13.08 -18.18
CA GLN A 196 -4.90 13.54 -18.67
C GLN A 196 -3.76 13.03 -17.76
N ALA A 197 -3.95 13.06 -16.45
CA ALA A 197 -2.99 12.50 -15.50
C ALA A 197 -2.82 10.99 -15.69
N ILE A 198 -3.93 10.25 -15.80
CA ILE A 198 -3.90 8.79 -16.03
C ILE A 198 -3.19 8.45 -17.34
N GLU A 199 -3.47 9.18 -18.43
CA GLU A 199 -2.79 8.98 -19.71
C GLU A 199 -1.29 9.22 -19.60
N THR A 200 -0.89 10.36 -19.01
CA THR A 200 0.53 10.71 -18.84
C THR A 200 1.27 9.65 -18.02
N LEU A 201 0.68 9.23 -16.89
CA LEU A 201 1.25 8.16 -16.06
C LEU A 201 1.29 6.82 -16.76
N SER A 202 0.23 6.49 -17.51
CA SER A 202 0.18 5.23 -18.24
C SER A 202 1.29 5.15 -19.27
N TYR A 203 1.58 6.26 -19.97
CA TYR A 203 2.73 6.34 -20.86
C TYR A 203 4.04 6.19 -20.09
N GLU A 204 4.26 6.95 -19.01
CA GLU A 204 5.51 6.89 -18.24
C GLU A 204 5.79 5.50 -17.65
N VAL A 205 4.78 4.87 -17.04
CA VAL A 205 4.91 3.55 -16.38
C VAL A 205 5.01 2.40 -17.39
N LEU A 206 4.38 2.50 -18.55
CA LEU A 206 4.41 1.43 -19.56
C LEU A 206 5.56 1.60 -20.57
N GLU A 207 6.13 2.79 -20.72
CA GLU A 207 7.33 3.01 -21.57
C GLU A 207 8.56 2.29 -21.00
N SER A 208 8.67 2.17 -19.67
CA SER A 208 9.74 1.40 -19.02
C SER A 208 9.76 -0.07 -19.44
N ASN A 209 8.64 -0.62 -19.93
CA ASN A 209 8.56 -2.01 -20.40
C ASN A 209 9.45 -2.30 -21.62
N SER A 210 9.84 -1.27 -22.37
CA SER A 210 10.72 -1.44 -23.54
C SER A 210 12.10 -2.01 -23.19
N TYR A 211 12.50 -1.91 -21.93
CA TYR A 211 13.78 -2.40 -21.39
C TYR A 211 13.64 -3.66 -20.54
N LEU A 212 12.40 -4.14 -20.32
CA LEU A 212 12.11 -5.27 -19.42
C LEU A 212 11.74 -6.53 -20.21
N PRO A 213 12.09 -7.72 -19.71
CA PRO A 213 11.56 -8.97 -20.26
C PRO A 213 10.02 -9.01 -20.10
N PRO A 214 9.29 -9.71 -20.99
CA PRO A 214 7.83 -9.74 -21.00
C PRO A 214 7.20 -10.09 -19.65
N GLU A 215 7.82 -11.01 -18.91
CA GLU A 215 7.36 -11.47 -17.58
C GLU A 215 7.35 -10.34 -16.53
N GLN A 216 8.21 -9.33 -16.73
CA GLN A 216 8.42 -8.19 -15.85
C GLN A 216 7.76 -6.91 -16.36
N HIS A 217 6.96 -6.98 -17.43
CA HIS A 217 6.25 -5.80 -17.92
C HIS A 217 5.29 -5.27 -16.85
N ASN A 218 5.34 -3.97 -16.61
CA ASN A 218 4.32 -3.23 -15.90
C ASN A 218 2.99 -3.37 -16.63
N ARG A 219 1.91 -3.52 -15.87
CA ARG A 219 0.55 -3.65 -16.39
C ARG A 219 -0.34 -2.64 -15.70
N ILE A 220 -1.16 -1.95 -16.50
CA ILE A 220 -2.13 -1.00 -15.98
C ILE A 220 -3.53 -1.46 -16.36
N GLY A 221 -4.46 -1.38 -15.41
CA GLY A 221 -5.88 -1.60 -15.61
C GLY A 221 -6.67 -0.34 -15.23
N PHE A 222 -7.87 -0.22 -15.79
CA PHE A 222 -8.73 0.92 -15.54
C PHE A 222 -10.17 0.48 -15.39
N VAL A 223 -10.76 0.76 -14.23
CA VAL A 223 -12.13 0.41 -13.85
C VAL A 223 -12.91 1.69 -13.59
N PRO A 224 -13.58 2.25 -14.61
CA PRO A 224 -14.52 3.33 -14.42
C PRO A 224 -15.81 2.79 -13.79
N PHE A 225 -16.33 3.50 -12.79
CA PHE A 225 -17.56 3.13 -12.11
C PHE A 225 -18.51 4.32 -11.98
N ASN A 226 -19.78 4.02 -11.77
CA ASN A 226 -20.79 4.94 -11.25
C ASN A 226 -21.60 4.13 -10.23
N ILE A 227 -22.94 4.06 -10.31
CA ILE A 227 -23.72 3.07 -9.56
C ILE A 227 -23.34 1.61 -9.91
N ARG A 228 -22.87 1.33 -11.12
CA ARG A 228 -22.41 0.00 -11.59
C ARG A 228 -21.13 0.12 -12.42
N VAL A 229 -20.57 -1.03 -12.84
CA VAL A 229 -19.44 -1.07 -13.79
C VAL A 229 -19.90 -1.62 -15.14
N GLN A 230 -19.20 -1.25 -16.21
CA GLN A 230 -19.57 -1.61 -17.58
C GLN A 230 -18.51 -2.48 -18.25
N GLU A 231 -18.95 -3.56 -18.90
CA GLU A 231 -18.07 -4.62 -19.40
C GLU A 231 -18.47 -5.05 -20.80
N TYR A 232 -17.49 -5.24 -21.69
CA TYR A 232 -17.76 -5.85 -23.00
C TYR A 232 -17.87 -7.37 -22.86
N SER A 233 -18.99 -7.91 -23.34
CA SER A 233 -19.20 -9.35 -23.51
C SER A 233 -19.88 -9.60 -24.85
N ASN A 234 -19.28 -10.42 -25.72
CA ASN A 234 -19.81 -10.74 -27.06
C ASN A 234 -20.21 -9.50 -27.87
N ASN A 235 -19.33 -8.49 -27.94
CA ASN A 235 -19.55 -7.19 -28.59
C ASN A 235 -20.75 -6.38 -28.06
N LYS A 236 -21.30 -6.76 -26.90
CA LYS A 236 -22.32 -5.98 -26.19
C LYS A 236 -21.70 -5.39 -24.94
N LEU A 237 -21.99 -4.12 -24.72
CA LEU A 237 -21.61 -3.46 -23.48
C LEU A 237 -22.69 -3.75 -22.44
N LEU A 238 -22.30 -4.45 -21.38
CA LEU A 238 -23.19 -4.86 -20.30
C LEU A 238 -22.99 -3.94 -19.10
N CYS A 239 -24.11 -3.53 -18.52
CA CYS A 239 -24.16 -2.88 -17.22
C CYS A 239 -24.17 -3.95 -16.14
N THR A 240 -23.14 -3.97 -15.29
CA THR A 240 -22.88 -5.07 -14.37
C THR A 240 -22.86 -4.63 -12.91
N SER A 241 -23.61 -5.35 -12.08
CA SER A 241 -23.51 -5.24 -10.62
C SER A 241 -22.51 -6.27 -10.10
N GLN A 242 -21.74 -5.86 -9.09
CA GLN A 242 -20.78 -6.74 -8.39
C GLN A 242 -21.32 -7.32 -7.09
N THR A 243 -22.54 -6.95 -6.68
CA THR A 243 -23.13 -7.38 -5.41
C THR A 243 -23.92 -8.67 -5.53
N ARG A 244 -24.14 -9.29 -4.37
CA ARG A 244 -25.03 -10.43 -4.14
C ARG A 244 -26.28 -9.96 -3.42
N TYR A 245 -27.38 -10.69 -3.60
CA TYR A 245 -28.69 -10.28 -3.12
C TYR A 245 -29.32 -11.35 -2.24
N LYS A 246 -30.03 -10.89 -1.21
CA LYS A 246 -30.62 -11.76 -0.19
C LYS A 246 -31.58 -12.75 -0.85
N ASN A 247 -31.39 -14.04 -0.55
CA ASN A 247 -32.25 -15.12 -1.05
C ASN A 247 -33.59 -15.23 -0.28
N ARG A 248 -34.12 -14.10 0.20
CA ARG A 248 -35.46 -14.06 0.79
C ARG A 248 -36.41 -13.72 -0.35
N ARG A 249 -37.41 -14.59 -0.58
CA ARG A 249 -38.62 -14.20 -1.33
C ARG A 249 -39.29 -13.06 -0.57
N HIS A 250 -38.87 -11.84 -0.82
CA HIS A 250 -39.54 -10.68 -0.25
C HIS A 250 -40.99 -10.69 -0.76
N PHE A 251 -41.93 -10.67 0.19
CA PHE A 251 -43.38 -10.51 -0.06
C PHE A 251 -44.01 -11.48 -1.08
N ASN A 252 -43.86 -12.80 -0.91
CA ASN A 252 -44.43 -13.81 -1.83
C ASN A 252 -43.97 -13.65 -3.30
N GLY A 253 -42.80 -13.05 -3.52
CA GLY A 253 -42.20 -12.77 -4.83
C GLY A 253 -41.24 -13.85 -5.33
N PHE A 254 -40.57 -13.54 -6.45
CA PHE A 254 -39.50 -14.31 -7.07
C PHE A 254 -38.14 -13.98 -6.42
N GLU A 255 -37.18 -14.91 -6.45
CA GLU A 255 -35.80 -14.64 -5.98
C GLU A 255 -35.14 -13.58 -6.85
N TYR A 256 -34.49 -12.58 -6.22
CA TYR A 256 -33.97 -11.40 -6.90
C TYR A 256 -32.92 -11.75 -7.97
N GLU A 257 -31.92 -12.57 -7.63
CA GLU A 257 -30.86 -12.99 -8.55
C GLU A 257 -31.38 -13.84 -9.74
N SER A 258 -32.57 -14.44 -9.59
CA SER A 258 -33.22 -15.22 -10.63
C SER A 258 -34.05 -14.36 -11.60
N ILE A 259 -34.24 -13.07 -11.32
CA ILE A 259 -34.99 -12.13 -12.19
C ILE A 259 -34.15 -11.79 -13.41
N ASN A 260 -34.72 -12.00 -14.60
CA ASN A 260 -34.10 -11.54 -15.83
C ASN A 260 -34.34 -10.03 -16.03
N TRP A 261 -33.40 -9.21 -15.56
CA TRP A 261 -33.48 -7.75 -15.58
C TRP A 261 -33.51 -7.17 -17.00
N SER A 262 -32.92 -7.85 -17.98
CA SER A 262 -32.96 -7.41 -19.39
C SER A 262 -34.39 -7.29 -19.94
N ARG A 263 -35.35 -8.03 -19.37
CA ARG A 263 -36.79 -7.95 -19.71
C ARG A 263 -37.46 -6.70 -19.14
N TRP A 264 -37.08 -6.32 -17.91
CA TRP A 264 -37.77 -5.31 -17.13
C TRP A 264 -37.19 -3.91 -17.34
N ILE A 265 -35.90 -3.81 -17.67
CA ILE A 265 -35.17 -2.54 -17.79
C ILE A 265 -35.79 -1.54 -18.79
N GLY A 266 -36.50 -2.03 -19.82
CA GLY A 266 -37.15 -1.21 -20.84
C GLY A 266 -38.63 -0.88 -20.56
N LYS A 267 -39.21 -1.34 -19.45
CA LYS A 267 -40.63 -1.11 -19.11
C LYS A 267 -40.78 0.17 -18.28
N SER A 268 -41.97 0.77 -18.23
CA SER A 268 -42.25 1.84 -17.27
C SER A 268 -42.61 1.26 -15.91
N LEU A 269 -42.35 1.99 -14.82
CA LEU A 269 -42.74 1.55 -13.47
C LEU A 269 -44.24 1.26 -13.39
N ASP A 270 -45.08 2.09 -14.00
CA ASP A 270 -46.53 1.87 -14.08
C ASP A 270 -46.88 0.53 -14.74
N SER A 271 -46.18 0.17 -15.82
CA SER A 271 -46.40 -1.11 -16.52
C SER A 271 -46.04 -2.30 -15.62
N ILE A 272 -44.96 -2.17 -14.84
CA ILE A 272 -44.54 -3.20 -13.87
C ILE A 272 -45.55 -3.31 -12.72
N GLU A 273 -46.01 -2.18 -12.17
CA GLU A 273 -47.03 -2.12 -11.12
C GLU A 273 -48.36 -2.77 -11.56
N GLN A 274 -48.80 -2.48 -12.78
CA GLN A 274 -50.00 -3.08 -13.36
C GLN A 274 -49.85 -4.60 -13.54
N CYS A 275 -48.70 -5.07 -14.02
CA CYS A 275 -48.39 -6.50 -14.15
C CYS A 275 -48.33 -7.19 -12.77
N SER A 276 -47.76 -6.55 -11.75
CA SER A 276 -47.64 -7.09 -10.39
C SER A 276 -49.02 -7.24 -9.69
N ARG A 277 -49.93 -6.29 -9.93
CA ARG A 277 -51.35 -6.32 -9.49
C ARG A 277 -52.22 -7.26 -10.31
N GLY A 278 -51.74 -7.68 -11.46
CA GLY A 278 -52.36 -8.72 -12.24
C GLY A 278 -53.23 -8.28 -13.40
N GLN A 279 -52.98 -7.09 -13.93
CA GLN A 279 -53.57 -6.65 -15.17
C GLN A 279 -52.89 -7.35 -16.35
N ASN A 280 -53.64 -8.22 -17.02
CA ASN A 280 -53.10 -9.16 -18.01
C ASN A 280 -52.49 -8.48 -19.26
N TYR A 281 -52.90 -7.25 -19.59
CA TYR A 281 -52.40 -6.55 -20.79
C TYR A 281 -50.98 -5.98 -20.62
N SER A 282 -50.53 -5.78 -19.37
CA SER A 282 -49.20 -5.23 -19.05
C SER A 282 -48.16 -6.31 -18.73
N CYS A 283 -48.57 -7.57 -18.65
CA CYS A 283 -47.73 -8.72 -18.30
C CYS A 283 -47.40 -9.55 -19.55
N PRO A 284 -46.16 -10.04 -19.72
CA PRO A 284 -45.82 -11.01 -20.76
C PRO A 284 -46.72 -12.28 -20.66
N GLN A 285 -47.08 -12.89 -21.80
CA GLN A 285 -47.99 -14.04 -21.81
C GLN A 285 -47.42 -15.23 -21.00
N GLY A 286 -48.16 -15.70 -19.99
CA GLY A 286 -47.74 -16.78 -19.06
C GLY A 286 -47.80 -16.38 -17.58
N ASN A 287 -48.96 -15.86 -17.16
CA ASN A 287 -49.12 -14.83 -16.12
C ASN A 287 -48.62 -15.14 -14.70
N GLY A 288 -48.35 -16.39 -14.32
CA GLY A 288 -47.99 -16.74 -12.94
C GLY A 288 -46.58 -16.27 -12.55
N LYS A 289 -45.58 -16.72 -13.31
CA LYS A 289 -44.16 -16.43 -13.04
C LYS A 289 -43.82 -14.96 -13.28
N TYR A 290 -44.26 -14.39 -14.41
CA TYR A 290 -43.97 -12.99 -14.74
C TYR A 290 -44.63 -12.01 -13.77
N ARG A 291 -45.79 -12.36 -13.20
CA ARG A 291 -46.41 -11.55 -12.13
C ARG A 291 -45.58 -11.59 -10.85
N GLN A 292 -44.99 -12.73 -10.51
CA GLN A 292 -44.09 -12.84 -9.35
C GLN A 292 -42.79 -12.05 -9.56
N GLU A 293 -42.19 -12.15 -10.76
CA GLU A 293 -41.03 -11.30 -11.13
C GLU A 293 -41.38 -9.81 -11.03
N ALA A 294 -42.52 -9.38 -11.62
CA ALA A 294 -42.96 -7.99 -11.57
C ALA A 294 -43.18 -7.47 -10.14
N ARG A 295 -43.68 -8.32 -9.23
CA ARG A 295 -43.83 -7.97 -7.82
C ARG A 295 -42.48 -7.68 -7.17
N THR A 296 -41.50 -8.57 -7.35
CA THR A 296 -40.16 -8.35 -6.78
C THR A 296 -39.48 -7.13 -7.39
N VAL A 297 -39.58 -6.93 -8.71
CA VAL A 297 -38.99 -5.76 -9.39
C VAL A 297 -39.62 -4.47 -8.88
N TYR A 298 -40.95 -4.39 -8.80
CA TYR A 298 -41.65 -3.22 -8.28
C TYR A 298 -41.29 -2.92 -6.83
N ASP A 299 -41.20 -3.95 -5.99
CA ASP A 299 -40.84 -3.81 -4.57
C ASP A 299 -39.40 -3.32 -4.40
N ALA A 300 -38.44 -3.88 -5.15
CA ALA A 300 -37.05 -3.44 -5.15
C ALA A 300 -36.92 -1.97 -5.53
N ILE A 301 -37.54 -1.55 -6.63
CA ILE A 301 -37.51 -0.16 -7.09
C ILE A 301 -38.21 0.78 -6.11
N SER A 302 -39.36 0.37 -5.56
CA SER A 302 -40.04 1.14 -4.52
C SER A 302 -39.18 1.30 -3.26
N THR A 303 -38.40 0.30 -2.91
CA THR A 303 -37.51 0.32 -1.75
C THR A 303 -36.34 1.24 -2.02
N ALA A 304 -35.71 1.13 -3.20
CA ALA A 304 -34.64 2.01 -3.65
C ALA A 304 -35.05 3.49 -3.61
N ARG A 305 -36.26 3.83 -4.09
CA ARG A 305 -36.78 5.21 -4.01
C ARG A 305 -36.90 5.72 -2.58
N LYS A 306 -37.30 4.87 -1.63
CA LYS A 306 -37.46 5.25 -0.22
C LYS A 306 -36.10 5.46 0.44
N GLU A 307 -35.18 4.52 0.25
CA GLU A 307 -33.81 4.60 0.77
C GLU A 307 -33.06 5.82 0.22
N ALA A 308 -33.19 6.07 -1.08
CA ALA A 308 -32.62 7.24 -1.74
C ALA A 308 -33.34 8.57 -1.42
N SER A 309 -34.26 8.63 -0.44
CA SER A 309 -35.03 9.84 -0.11
C SER A 309 -35.75 10.50 -1.31
N ASN A 310 -36.22 9.69 -2.27
CA ASN A 310 -36.78 10.11 -3.56
C ASN A 310 -35.82 10.91 -4.48
N LYS A 311 -34.52 10.95 -4.19
CA LYS A 311 -33.49 11.54 -5.06
C LYS A 311 -33.21 10.65 -6.28
N ALA A 312 -33.29 9.33 -6.11
CA ALA A 312 -32.97 8.36 -7.16
C ALA A 312 -34.13 8.08 -8.13
N SER A 313 -33.83 8.10 -9.43
CA SER A 313 -34.70 7.54 -10.46
C SER A 313 -34.56 6.02 -10.52
N ASP A 314 -35.61 5.31 -10.11
CA ASP A 314 -35.87 3.88 -10.33
C ASP A 314 -34.65 2.94 -10.45
N LEU A 315 -33.80 2.90 -9.43
CA LEU A 315 -32.61 2.04 -9.42
C LEU A 315 -32.95 0.60 -8.97
N PRO A 316 -32.28 -0.41 -9.54
CA PRO A 316 -32.57 -1.81 -9.23
C PRO A 316 -31.96 -2.29 -7.91
N ASP A 317 -30.90 -1.64 -7.39
CA ASP A 317 -30.05 -2.20 -6.31
C ASP A 317 -30.22 -1.46 -4.97
N PRO A 318 -31.37 -1.59 -4.28
CA PRO A 318 -31.55 -1.01 -2.94
C PRO A 318 -30.66 -1.71 -1.91
N TYR A 319 -30.22 -0.95 -0.93
CA TYR A 319 -29.46 -1.41 0.23
C TYR A 319 -30.14 -2.61 0.92
N ALA A 320 -31.47 -2.56 1.13
CA ALA A 320 -32.19 -3.65 1.81
C ALA A 320 -32.08 -5.00 1.09
N TYR A 321 -31.89 -5.02 -0.23
CA TYR A 321 -31.79 -6.25 -1.02
C TYR A 321 -30.38 -6.81 -1.09
N ILE A 322 -29.35 -5.98 -0.92
CA ILE A 322 -27.96 -6.41 -0.97
C ILE A 322 -27.68 -7.33 0.22
N ASP A 323 -27.06 -8.47 -0.07
CA ASP A 323 -26.51 -9.40 0.90
C ASP A 323 -25.03 -9.07 1.09
N MET A 324 -24.72 -8.30 2.14
CA MET A 324 -23.37 -7.78 2.35
C MET A 324 -22.36 -8.92 2.58
N GLU A 325 -22.71 -9.90 3.41
CA GLU A 325 -21.84 -11.04 3.73
C GLU A 325 -21.55 -11.89 2.49
N GLU A 326 -22.58 -12.26 1.74
CA GLU A 326 -22.42 -13.05 0.51
C GLU A 326 -21.69 -12.24 -0.58
N THR A 327 -21.87 -10.91 -0.62
CA THR A 327 -21.13 -10.04 -1.53
C THR A 327 -19.63 -10.09 -1.26
N VAL A 328 -19.22 -10.01 0.00
CA VAL A 328 -17.80 -10.12 0.39
C VAL A 328 -17.26 -11.54 0.18
N HIS A 329 -18.06 -12.57 0.46
CA HIS A 329 -17.65 -13.96 0.23
C HIS A 329 -17.43 -14.27 -1.26
N ASP A 330 -18.27 -13.73 -2.13
CA ASP A 330 -18.25 -13.96 -3.58
C ASP A 330 -17.49 -12.87 -4.36
N LEU A 331 -16.66 -12.05 -3.70
CA LEU A 331 -16.04 -10.84 -4.27
C LEU A 331 -15.32 -11.08 -5.61
N PHE A 332 -14.60 -12.20 -5.72
CA PHE A 332 -13.74 -12.50 -6.87
C PHE A 332 -14.42 -13.31 -7.98
N SER A 333 -15.70 -13.66 -7.87
CA SER A 333 -16.36 -14.40 -8.95
C SER A 333 -16.81 -13.48 -10.08
N ASN A 334 -16.64 -13.95 -11.33
CA ASN A 334 -17.01 -13.19 -12.51
C ASN A 334 -18.54 -13.16 -12.70
N LYS A 335 -19.16 -12.06 -12.27
CA LYS A 335 -20.62 -11.86 -12.29
C LYS A 335 -21.23 -11.83 -13.68
N ILE A 336 -20.44 -11.66 -14.74
CA ILE A 336 -20.94 -11.74 -16.13
C ILE A 336 -21.32 -13.20 -16.45
N SER A 337 -20.51 -14.16 -16.02
CA SER A 337 -20.75 -15.58 -16.30
C SER A 337 -21.62 -16.25 -15.24
N THR A 338 -21.45 -15.89 -13.97
CA THR A 338 -22.21 -16.52 -12.87
C THR A 338 -23.61 -15.93 -12.70
N MET A 339 -23.84 -14.67 -13.11
CA MET A 339 -25.10 -13.95 -12.89
C MET A 339 -25.65 -13.25 -14.13
N PRO A 340 -25.84 -13.95 -15.25
CA PRO A 340 -26.27 -13.33 -16.50
C PRO A 340 -27.66 -12.69 -16.43
N ASN A 341 -28.51 -13.08 -15.48
CA ASN A 341 -29.87 -12.55 -15.32
C ASN A 341 -29.89 -11.12 -14.76
N LEU A 342 -28.90 -10.75 -13.95
CA LEU A 342 -28.78 -9.42 -13.33
C LEU A 342 -28.18 -8.37 -14.29
N GLN A 343 -27.46 -8.84 -15.31
CA GLN A 343 -26.77 -7.99 -16.25
C GLN A 343 -27.66 -7.70 -17.46
N PHE A 344 -27.57 -6.49 -17.98
CA PHE A 344 -28.32 -6.06 -19.16
C PHE A 344 -27.49 -5.13 -20.02
N THR A 345 -27.85 -5.00 -21.29
CA THR A 345 -27.12 -4.14 -22.23
C THR A 345 -27.22 -2.68 -21.79
N ALA A 346 -26.08 -2.01 -21.62
CA ALA A 346 -26.01 -0.58 -21.40
C ALA A 346 -26.61 0.15 -22.62
N ASN A 347 -27.51 1.09 -22.39
CA ASN A 347 -28.17 1.84 -23.46
C ASN A 347 -28.00 3.34 -23.23
N TYR A 348 -27.21 3.96 -24.11
CA TYR A 348 -26.88 5.38 -24.09
C TYR A 348 -27.93 6.27 -24.76
N SER A 349 -28.80 5.67 -25.56
CA SER A 349 -29.70 6.37 -26.49
C SER A 349 -31.15 6.38 -26.00
N ASN A 350 -31.53 5.47 -25.11
CA ASN A 350 -32.89 5.38 -24.56
C ASN A 350 -32.97 5.90 -23.13
N ARG A 351 -34.00 6.73 -22.88
CA ARG A 351 -34.52 7.07 -21.54
C ARG A 351 -35.27 5.87 -20.94
N ALA A 352 -34.60 4.73 -20.85
CA ALA A 352 -35.14 3.62 -20.07
C ALA A 352 -35.23 4.10 -18.61
N PRO A 353 -36.41 4.01 -17.97
CA PRO A 353 -36.63 4.63 -16.66
C PRO A 353 -35.71 4.05 -15.58
N PHE A 354 -35.31 2.79 -15.73
CA PHE A 354 -34.45 2.05 -14.80
C PHE A 354 -32.94 2.16 -15.09
N THR A 355 -32.53 2.83 -16.17
CA THR A 355 -31.11 3.05 -16.47
C THR A 355 -30.63 4.44 -16.11
N ASN A 356 -31.54 5.33 -15.73
CA ASN A 356 -31.21 6.71 -15.43
C ASN A 356 -30.32 6.81 -14.20
N GLY A 357 -29.04 7.12 -14.44
CA GLY A 357 -28.03 7.24 -13.40
C GLY A 357 -27.09 6.04 -13.21
N MET A 358 -27.33 4.89 -13.84
CA MET A 358 -26.56 3.67 -13.51
C MET A 358 -25.64 3.15 -14.61
N CYS A 359 -25.91 3.35 -15.90
CA CYS A 359 -24.98 2.97 -16.99
C CYS A 359 -25.26 3.79 -18.26
N GLN A 360 -25.39 5.11 -18.11
CA GLN A 360 -25.66 6.02 -19.23
C GLN A 360 -24.40 6.74 -19.77
N GLY A 361 -23.26 6.61 -19.09
CA GLY A 361 -21.98 7.13 -19.56
C GLY A 361 -21.30 6.11 -20.47
N ASN A 362 -20.71 6.53 -21.59
CA ASN A 362 -19.90 5.64 -22.42
C ASN A 362 -18.59 5.37 -21.71
N PHE A 363 -18.54 4.40 -20.82
CA PHE A 363 -17.33 3.98 -20.12
C PHE A 363 -17.34 2.47 -19.98
N TYR A 364 -16.17 1.87 -19.83
CA TYR A 364 -16.04 0.42 -19.67
C TYR A 364 -14.69 0.07 -19.05
N THR A 365 -14.62 -1.09 -18.41
CA THR A 365 -13.38 -1.61 -17.84
C THR A 365 -12.38 -1.96 -18.92
N ILE A 366 -11.15 -1.50 -18.71
CA ILE A 366 -9.96 -1.91 -19.44
C ILE A 366 -9.19 -2.86 -18.51
N GLY A 367 -9.02 -4.10 -18.95
CA GLY A 367 -8.21 -5.08 -18.22
C GLY A 367 -6.74 -4.68 -18.18
N LEU A 368 -5.95 -5.41 -17.39
CA LEU A 368 -4.51 -5.20 -17.31
C LEU A 368 -3.86 -5.26 -18.70
N THR A 369 -3.17 -4.19 -19.09
CA THR A 369 -2.44 -4.08 -20.36
C THR A 369 -1.01 -3.60 -20.10
N SER A 370 -0.05 -4.19 -20.82
CA SER A 370 1.34 -3.74 -20.86
C SER A 370 1.62 -2.74 -22.00
N SER A 371 0.61 -2.43 -22.81
CA SER A 371 0.73 -1.50 -23.95
C SER A 371 0.24 -0.11 -23.58
N ALA A 372 1.09 0.90 -23.78
CA ALA A 372 0.73 2.31 -23.55
C ALA A 372 -0.55 2.73 -24.31
N ASN A 373 -0.72 2.25 -25.54
CA ASN A 373 -1.91 2.54 -26.35
C ASN A 373 -3.20 1.87 -25.84
N GLY A 374 -3.07 0.87 -24.96
CA GLY A 374 -4.22 0.19 -24.36
C GLY A 374 -5.09 1.11 -23.49
N MET A 375 -4.52 2.23 -23.03
CA MET A 375 -5.20 3.22 -22.19
C MET A 375 -5.85 4.38 -22.97
N ASN A 376 -5.53 4.53 -24.26
CA ASN A 376 -6.11 5.56 -25.14
C ASN A 376 -7.66 5.65 -25.09
N PRO A 377 -8.42 4.54 -24.95
CA PRO A 377 -9.87 4.64 -24.91
C PRO A 377 -10.43 5.45 -23.75
N VAL A 378 -9.68 5.58 -22.63
CA VAL A 378 -10.07 6.35 -21.44
C VAL A 378 -10.45 7.79 -21.78
N GLN A 379 -9.73 8.42 -22.73
CA GLN A 379 -9.99 9.80 -23.14
C GLN A 379 -11.40 10.00 -23.70
N THR A 380 -11.91 8.99 -24.41
CA THR A 380 -13.22 9.04 -25.08
C THR A 380 -14.39 8.75 -24.15
N MET A 381 -14.12 8.24 -22.94
CA MET A 381 -15.16 7.82 -22.02
C MET A 381 -15.92 9.02 -21.45
N ARG A 382 -17.15 8.86 -20.96
CA ARG A 382 -17.92 9.99 -20.40
C ARG A 382 -18.53 9.64 -19.05
N PRO A 383 -18.33 10.49 -18.04
CA PRO A 383 -18.91 10.28 -16.74
C PRO A 383 -20.40 10.65 -16.76
N LYS A 384 -21.23 9.84 -16.10
CA LYS A 384 -22.66 10.09 -15.92
C LYS A 384 -23.26 9.15 -14.88
N GLY A 385 -24.03 9.73 -13.96
CA GLY A 385 -24.94 9.00 -13.09
C GLY A 385 -24.71 9.26 -11.61
N GLY A 386 -25.15 8.34 -10.76
CA GLY A 386 -24.79 8.34 -9.34
C GLY A 386 -23.43 7.68 -9.11
N THR A 387 -23.08 7.49 -7.86
CA THR A 387 -21.80 6.96 -7.40
C THR A 387 -22.04 5.76 -6.47
N ALA A 388 -21.32 4.67 -6.71
CA ALA A 388 -21.29 3.50 -5.85
C ALA A 388 -19.89 2.89 -5.88
N VAL A 389 -18.97 3.44 -5.09
CA VAL A 389 -17.53 3.11 -5.15
C VAL A 389 -17.25 1.63 -4.94
N TYR A 390 -18.06 0.94 -4.14
CA TYR A 390 -17.88 -0.49 -3.87
C TYR A 390 -17.93 -1.35 -5.14
N ASN A 391 -18.74 -1.00 -6.14
CA ASN A 391 -18.76 -1.72 -7.42
C ASN A 391 -17.44 -1.55 -8.18
N GLY A 392 -16.87 -0.34 -8.13
CA GLY A 392 -15.56 -0.03 -8.69
C GLY A 392 -14.44 -0.80 -7.99
N ILE A 393 -14.41 -0.78 -6.65
CA ILE A 393 -13.38 -1.44 -5.84
C ILE A 393 -13.40 -2.95 -6.05
N ILE A 394 -14.58 -3.59 -5.95
CA ILE A 394 -14.73 -5.03 -6.15
C ILE A 394 -14.25 -5.41 -7.57
N ARG A 395 -14.66 -4.64 -8.58
CA ARG A 395 -14.23 -4.92 -9.95
C ARG A 395 -12.74 -4.65 -10.16
N GLY A 396 -12.19 -3.62 -9.54
CA GLY A 396 -10.76 -3.33 -9.51
C GLY A 396 -9.95 -4.50 -8.97
N ALA A 397 -10.40 -5.10 -7.87
CA ALA A 397 -9.76 -6.26 -7.27
C ALA A 397 -9.83 -7.48 -8.19
N GLN A 398 -10.95 -7.69 -8.89
CA GLN A 398 -11.07 -8.75 -9.89
C GLN A 398 -10.14 -8.54 -11.09
N VAL A 399 -10.00 -7.31 -11.58
CA VAL A 399 -9.06 -6.96 -12.67
C VAL A 399 -7.63 -7.20 -12.22
N LEU A 400 -7.27 -6.79 -11.01
CA LEU A 400 -5.95 -7.05 -10.43
C LEU A 400 -5.68 -8.56 -10.28
N ASN A 401 -6.65 -9.32 -9.79
CA ASN A 401 -6.55 -10.79 -9.67
C ASN A 401 -6.51 -11.49 -11.04
N SER A 402 -7.00 -10.87 -12.12
CA SER A 402 -6.86 -11.42 -13.48
C SER A 402 -5.43 -11.41 -14.00
N GLY A 403 -4.54 -10.64 -13.36
CA GLY A 403 -3.11 -10.63 -13.63
C GLY A 403 -2.36 -11.86 -13.11
N ARG A 404 -3.01 -12.69 -12.27
CA ARG A 404 -2.43 -13.93 -11.75
C ARG A 404 -2.30 -14.96 -12.88
N PRO A 405 -1.12 -15.56 -13.08
CA PRO A 405 -0.93 -16.56 -14.13
C PRO A 405 -1.78 -17.81 -13.85
N ILE A 406 -2.26 -18.44 -14.93
CA ILE A 406 -3.07 -19.66 -14.88
C ILE A 406 -2.14 -20.85 -15.11
N SER A 407 -1.99 -21.71 -14.10
CA SER A 407 -1.03 -22.84 -14.11
C SER A 407 0.42 -22.40 -14.39
N PRO A 408 0.99 -21.51 -13.55
CA PRO A 408 2.35 -21.00 -13.76
C PRO A 408 3.42 -22.07 -13.58
N SER A 409 4.55 -21.87 -14.23
CA SER A 409 5.83 -22.45 -13.81
C SER A 409 6.29 -21.87 -12.47
N GLU A 410 7.25 -22.53 -11.80
CA GLU A 410 7.81 -22.02 -10.53
C GLU A 410 8.39 -20.60 -10.69
N GLU A 411 9.03 -20.33 -11.83
CA GLU A 411 9.61 -19.03 -12.16
C GLU A 411 8.54 -17.94 -12.36
N GLU A 412 7.46 -18.24 -13.09
CA GLU A 412 6.35 -17.30 -13.28
C GLU A 412 5.61 -17.03 -11.97
N GLU A 413 5.50 -18.03 -11.08
CA GLU A 413 4.88 -17.86 -9.78
C GLU A 413 5.75 -16.98 -8.86
N GLU A 414 7.06 -17.19 -8.84
CA GLU A 414 8.00 -16.35 -8.09
C GLU A 414 8.00 -14.91 -8.61
N ALA A 415 8.04 -14.72 -9.93
CA ALA A 415 7.93 -13.41 -10.55
C ALA A 415 6.59 -12.72 -10.19
N TYR A 416 5.49 -13.47 -10.17
CA TYR A 416 4.21 -12.95 -9.73
C TYR A 416 4.22 -12.56 -8.25
N ARG A 417 4.80 -13.35 -7.34
CA ARG A 417 4.84 -13.02 -5.89
C ARG A 417 5.60 -11.74 -5.60
N LYS A 418 6.69 -11.47 -6.34
CA LYS A 418 7.51 -10.25 -6.23
C LYS A 418 6.89 -9.01 -6.86
N ARG A 419 5.94 -9.19 -7.78
CA ARG A 419 5.24 -8.09 -8.45
C ARG A 419 4.47 -7.22 -7.44
N VAL A 420 4.56 -5.91 -7.57
CA VAL A 420 3.79 -4.98 -6.74
C VAL A 420 2.35 -4.92 -7.23
N LYS A 421 1.38 -5.02 -6.31
CA LYS A 421 -0.05 -4.93 -6.63
C LYS A 421 -0.63 -3.66 -6.01
N MET A 422 -1.16 -2.78 -6.86
CA MET A 422 -1.70 -1.49 -6.44
C MET A 422 -3.10 -1.26 -6.97
N MET A 423 -3.97 -0.73 -6.11
CA MET A 423 -5.25 -0.16 -6.49
C MET A 423 -5.30 1.30 -6.07
N LEU A 424 -5.54 2.19 -7.02
CA LEU A 424 -5.71 3.63 -6.74
C LEU A 424 -7.15 4.02 -7.03
N ILE A 425 -7.86 4.46 -5.98
CA ILE A 425 -9.26 4.87 -6.04
C ILE A 425 -9.29 6.38 -6.26
N LEU A 426 -9.94 6.82 -7.34
CA LEU A 426 -9.99 8.22 -7.76
C LEU A 426 -11.44 8.69 -7.70
N THR A 427 -11.80 9.57 -6.77
CA THR A 427 -13.20 9.94 -6.50
C THR A 427 -13.32 11.32 -5.89
N ASP A 428 -14.50 11.94 -5.96
CA ASP A 428 -14.83 13.14 -5.19
C ASP A 428 -15.44 12.80 -3.80
N GLY A 429 -15.67 11.52 -3.51
CA GLY A 429 -16.20 11.05 -2.24
C GLY A 429 -17.69 11.30 -2.06
N GLU A 430 -18.47 11.50 -3.12
CA GLU A 430 -19.92 11.66 -2.97
C GLU A 430 -20.64 10.37 -3.37
N GLU A 431 -20.95 9.51 -2.38
CA GLU A 431 -21.82 8.33 -2.59
C GLU A 431 -23.28 8.79 -2.73
N ASP A 432 -23.82 8.74 -3.95
CA ASP A 432 -25.22 9.09 -4.24
C ASP A 432 -25.83 8.05 -5.18
N PRO A 433 -26.99 7.44 -4.87
CA PRO A 433 -27.93 7.86 -3.84
C PRO A 433 -27.93 7.02 -2.56
N PHE A 434 -27.06 6.01 -2.45
CA PHE A 434 -27.01 5.09 -1.32
C PHE A 434 -25.75 5.32 -0.49
N GLU A 435 -25.86 6.14 0.54
CA GLU A 435 -24.72 6.61 1.34
C GLU A 435 -24.15 5.49 2.26
N ASP A 436 -24.98 4.56 2.75
CA ASP A 436 -24.57 3.57 3.77
C ASP A 436 -23.94 2.29 3.21
N THR A 437 -24.16 1.96 1.92
CA THR A 437 -23.81 0.63 1.37
C THR A 437 -22.31 0.38 1.39
N PHE A 438 -21.51 1.39 1.05
CA PHE A 438 -20.06 1.28 1.03
C PHE A 438 -19.49 1.10 2.43
N ASP A 439 -19.86 1.97 3.38
CA ASP A 439 -19.37 1.93 4.75
C ASP A 439 -19.69 0.58 5.42
N ASP A 440 -20.87 0.03 5.19
CA ASP A 440 -21.25 -1.28 5.74
C ASP A 440 -20.47 -2.45 5.11
N LEU A 441 -20.25 -2.44 3.79
CA LEU A 441 -19.41 -3.45 3.13
C LEU A 441 -17.97 -3.42 3.65
N VAL A 442 -17.43 -2.23 3.87
CA VAL A 442 -16.09 -2.08 4.45
C VAL A 442 -16.08 -2.54 5.90
N GLY A 443 -17.09 -2.17 6.70
CA GLY A 443 -17.23 -2.55 8.10
C GLY A 443 -17.31 -4.06 8.35
N ILE A 444 -17.83 -4.84 7.39
CA ILE A 444 -17.81 -6.31 7.45
C ILE A 444 -16.54 -6.95 6.87
N GLY A 445 -15.57 -6.16 6.41
CA GLY A 445 -14.25 -6.63 5.98
C GLY A 445 -14.04 -6.74 4.46
N MET A 446 -14.78 -6.02 3.61
CA MET A 446 -14.57 -6.06 2.15
C MET A 446 -13.12 -5.77 1.75
N CYS A 447 -12.53 -4.67 2.25
CA CYS A 447 -11.16 -4.28 1.92
C CYS A 447 -10.11 -5.21 2.52
N GLU A 448 -10.39 -5.81 3.69
CA GLU A 448 -9.55 -6.86 4.27
C GLU A 448 -9.56 -8.13 3.41
N ALA A 449 -10.75 -8.57 2.97
CA ALA A 449 -10.90 -9.73 2.10
C ALA A 449 -10.16 -9.54 0.76
N ILE A 450 -10.15 -8.32 0.21
CA ILE A 450 -9.36 -7.97 -0.97
C ILE A 450 -7.87 -8.16 -0.70
N ARG A 451 -7.33 -7.57 0.37
CA ARG A 451 -5.89 -7.71 0.72
C ARG A 451 -5.50 -9.15 0.99
N ASN A 452 -6.32 -9.88 1.73
CA ASN A 452 -6.11 -11.29 2.05
C ASN A 452 -6.06 -12.18 0.79
N LYS A 453 -6.68 -11.77 -0.32
CA LYS A 453 -6.56 -12.50 -1.58
C LYS A 453 -5.15 -12.50 -2.18
N PHE A 454 -4.37 -11.46 -1.88
CA PHE A 454 -3.02 -11.23 -2.39
C PHE A 454 -1.93 -11.48 -1.34
N SER A 455 -2.26 -12.03 -0.18
CA SER A 455 -1.33 -12.26 0.93
C SER A 455 -0.25 -13.31 0.65
N ASP A 456 -0.36 -14.05 -0.45
CA ASP A 456 0.69 -14.95 -0.95
C ASP A 456 1.82 -14.21 -1.69
N SER A 457 1.66 -12.92 -1.92
CA SER A 457 2.70 -12.05 -2.49
C SER A 457 3.75 -11.71 -1.43
N GLU A 458 4.99 -11.54 -1.86
CA GLU A 458 6.09 -11.04 -1.00
C GLU A 458 5.86 -9.56 -0.65
N VAL A 459 5.21 -8.83 -1.58
CA VAL A 459 4.82 -7.44 -1.39
C VAL A 459 3.33 -7.37 -1.03
N PRO A 460 2.94 -6.71 0.09
CA PRO A 460 1.54 -6.52 0.42
C PRO A 460 0.85 -5.65 -0.64
N MET A 461 -0.43 -5.92 -0.89
CA MET A 461 -1.23 -5.10 -1.80
C MET A 461 -1.45 -3.70 -1.22
N TYR A 462 -1.17 -2.69 -2.05
CA TYR A 462 -1.40 -1.28 -1.72
C TYR A 462 -2.77 -0.81 -2.22
N ILE A 463 -3.48 -0.06 -1.38
CA ILE A 463 -4.72 0.64 -1.73
C ILE A 463 -4.53 2.11 -1.34
N GLY A 464 -4.55 3.00 -2.33
CA GLY A 464 -4.50 4.45 -2.13
C GLY A 464 -5.77 5.12 -2.62
N VAL A 465 -6.13 6.25 -2.02
CA VAL A 465 -7.30 7.06 -2.38
C VAL A 465 -6.87 8.47 -2.74
N LEU A 466 -7.27 8.89 -3.93
CA LEU A 466 -7.15 10.27 -4.39
C LEU A 466 -8.52 10.92 -4.41
N GLY A 467 -8.75 11.78 -3.42
CA GLY A 467 -9.92 12.63 -3.30
C GLY A 467 -9.77 13.89 -4.17
N ILE A 468 -10.78 14.23 -4.97
CA ILE A 468 -10.79 15.47 -5.77
C ILE A 468 -11.88 16.40 -5.24
N GLN A 469 -11.45 17.45 -4.52
CA GLN A 469 -12.33 18.31 -3.73
C GLN A 469 -13.16 17.49 -2.73
N PHE A 470 -12.47 16.60 -2.03
CA PHE A 470 -13.03 15.63 -1.12
C PHE A 470 -13.49 16.32 0.17
N LYS A 471 -14.52 15.76 0.83
CA LYS A 471 -14.93 16.18 2.18
C LYS A 471 -14.55 15.09 3.19
N PRO A 472 -13.33 15.12 3.77
CA PRO A 472 -12.77 14.02 4.55
C PRO A 472 -13.47 13.68 5.87
N ASP A 473 -14.33 14.58 6.37
CA ASP A 473 -15.05 14.38 7.63
C ASP A 473 -16.29 13.47 7.48
N ALA A 474 -16.71 13.14 6.25
CA ALA A 474 -17.99 12.51 6.00
C ALA A 474 -17.97 10.99 5.80
N GLN A 475 -16.82 10.32 5.64
CA GLN A 475 -16.82 8.94 5.11
C GLN A 475 -15.79 8.00 5.76
N SER A 476 -16.31 7.10 6.58
CA SER A 476 -15.52 6.16 7.38
C SER A 476 -14.97 5.00 6.54
N GLY A 477 -15.65 4.62 5.45
CA GLY A 477 -15.27 3.49 4.60
C GLY A 477 -13.91 3.66 3.92
N TYR A 478 -13.59 4.85 3.39
CA TYR A 478 -12.28 5.08 2.75
C TYR A 478 -11.12 4.92 3.74
N LYS A 479 -11.27 5.48 4.95
CA LYS A 479 -10.28 5.37 6.03
C LYS A 479 -10.05 3.93 6.48
N GLN A 480 -11.11 3.11 6.49
CA GLN A 480 -11.00 1.68 6.81
C GLN A 480 -10.44 0.84 5.65
N CYS A 481 -10.53 1.33 4.41
CA CYS A 481 -10.02 0.65 3.23
C CYS A 481 -8.54 0.87 2.93
N VAL A 482 -7.88 1.84 3.56
CA VAL A 482 -6.42 2.09 3.46
C VAL A 482 -5.69 1.63 4.73
N ILE A 483 -4.36 1.56 4.71
CA ILE A 483 -3.57 1.13 5.88
C ILE A 483 -3.26 2.33 6.76
N ASN A 484 -2.75 3.40 6.16
CA ASN A 484 -2.37 4.65 6.83
C ASN A 484 -3.21 5.80 6.27
N PRO A 485 -4.37 6.13 6.88
CA PRO A 485 -5.26 7.16 6.35
C PRO A 485 -4.62 8.54 6.13
N ASP A 486 -3.59 8.88 6.92
CA ASP A 486 -2.90 10.17 6.82
C ASP A 486 -1.98 10.26 5.58
N ASP A 487 -1.48 9.12 5.09
CA ASP A 487 -0.53 9.05 3.96
C ASP A 487 -1.14 8.47 2.68
N ASP A 488 -2.14 7.60 2.82
CA ASP A 488 -2.77 6.85 1.74
C ASP A 488 -4.04 7.52 1.19
N ILE A 489 -4.52 8.59 1.83
CA ILE A 489 -5.65 9.39 1.38
C ILE A 489 -5.17 10.81 1.11
N ILE A 490 -5.11 11.18 -0.16
CA ILE A 490 -4.69 12.51 -0.58
C ILE A 490 -5.91 13.25 -1.10
N ASP A 491 -6.22 14.40 -0.48
CA ASP A 491 -7.26 15.31 -0.96
C ASP A 491 -6.65 16.44 -1.78
N ILE A 492 -7.10 16.55 -3.02
CA ILE A 492 -6.64 17.54 -3.97
C ILE A 492 -7.69 18.61 -4.16
N ASN A 493 -7.32 19.84 -3.80
CA ASN A 493 -8.12 21.03 -4.09
C ASN A 493 -7.86 21.62 -5.49
N ASN A 494 -6.67 21.35 -6.06
CA ASN A 494 -6.21 21.90 -7.33
C ASN A 494 -5.89 20.79 -8.34
N THR A 495 -6.62 20.74 -9.45
CA THR A 495 -6.48 19.66 -10.44
C THR A 495 -5.12 19.63 -11.16
N ALA A 496 -4.29 20.68 -11.05
CA ALA A 496 -2.93 20.70 -11.57
C ALA A 496 -1.97 19.76 -10.83
N GLU A 497 -2.29 19.36 -9.59
CA GLU A 497 -1.43 18.53 -8.72
C GLU A 497 -1.73 17.02 -8.86
N ILE A 498 -2.81 16.63 -9.56
CA ILE A 498 -3.26 15.23 -9.69
C ILE A 498 -2.15 14.29 -10.16
N LEU A 499 -1.35 14.72 -11.14
CA LEU A 499 -0.27 13.89 -11.66
C LEU A 499 0.81 13.62 -10.60
N GLU A 500 1.22 14.64 -9.85
CA GLU A 500 2.26 14.55 -8.84
C GLU A 500 1.78 13.71 -7.66
N GLU A 501 0.55 13.89 -7.21
CA GLU A 501 0.01 13.12 -6.09
C GLU A 501 -0.23 11.64 -6.43
N ILE A 502 -0.62 11.31 -7.66
CA ILE A 502 -0.64 9.91 -8.07
C ILE A 502 0.77 9.32 -8.08
N LYS A 503 1.79 10.10 -8.47
CA LYS A 503 3.19 9.66 -8.37
C LYS A 503 3.58 9.44 -6.91
N ASN A 504 3.18 10.32 -5.99
CA ASN A 504 3.40 10.17 -4.55
C ASN A 504 2.73 8.89 -4.01
N LEU A 505 1.49 8.60 -4.38
CA LEU A 505 0.81 7.35 -3.99
C LEU A 505 1.51 6.10 -4.53
N ILE A 506 1.96 6.13 -5.78
CA ILE A 506 2.75 5.03 -6.35
C ILE A 506 4.07 4.90 -5.58
N GLN A 507 4.74 6.00 -5.27
CA GLN A 507 5.94 5.99 -4.46
C GLN A 507 5.68 5.37 -3.09
N ASN A 508 4.71 5.87 -2.32
CA ASN A 508 4.36 5.34 -1.00
C ASN A 508 4.04 3.84 -1.04
N GLY A 509 3.30 3.38 -2.04
CA GLY A 509 3.00 1.96 -2.22
C GLY A 509 4.20 1.10 -2.63
N THR A 510 5.25 1.69 -3.22
CA THR A 510 6.52 1.02 -3.57
C THR A 510 7.61 1.16 -2.49
N GLN A 511 7.51 2.16 -1.60
CA GLN A 511 8.51 2.52 -0.59
C GLN A 511 8.70 1.50 0.53
N ALA A 512 7.83 0.48 0.63
CA ALA A 512 7.94 -0.55 1.66
C ALA A 512 9.22 -1.42 1.55
N GLU A 513 9.98 -1.31 0.45
CA GLU A 513 11.20 -2.10 0.26
C GLU A 513 12.36 -1.24 -0.29
N SER A 514 13.07 -0.59 0.62
CA SER A 514 14.42 -0.07 0.35
C SER A 514 15.48 -1.14 0.61
N ILE A 515 16.53 -1.22 -0.19
CA ILE A 515 17.69 -2.07 0.14
C ILE A 515 18.65 -1.29 1.02
N SER A 516 18.72 -1.68 2.30
CA SER A 516 19.68 -1.14 3.26
C SER A 516 21.05 -1.80 3.10
N ARG A 517 22.10 -0.99 2.87
CA ARG A 517 23.51 -1.41 2.81
C ARG A 517 24.31 -0.75 3.92
N LEU A 518 25.25 -1.49 4.50
CA LEU A 518 26.22 -0.93 5.45
C LEU A 518 27.31 -0.17 4.69
N GLU A 519 27.67 1.01 5.19
CA GLU A 519 28.77 1.81 4.67
C GLU A 519 30.03 1.57 5.51
N TYR A 520 30.99 0.81 4.97
CA TYR A 520 32.24 0.49 5.69
C TYR A 520 33.23 1.68 5.70
N ARG A 521 33.99 1.75 6.80
CA ARG A 521 34.94 2.79 7.28
C ARG A 521 35.90 3.51 6.31
N HIS A 522 35.94 3.25 5.01
CA HIS A 522 37.03 3.71 4.13
C HIS A 522 36.69 4.80 3.10
N SER A 523 35.50 5.40 3.10
CA SER A 523 35.29 6.60 2.27
C SER A 523 35.89 7.85 2.95
N PRO A 524 36.90 8.50 2.35
CA PRO A 524 37.46 9.73 2.89
C PRO A 524 36.41 10.83 2.82
N ILE A 525 36.15 11.47 3.97
CA ILE A 525 35.28 12.62 4.05
C ILE A 525 35.97 13.77 3.29
N GLY A 526 35.32 14.21 2.21
CA GLY A 526 35.57 15.53 1.63
C GLY A 526 35.39 16.59 2.70
N LYS A 527 36.44 17.39 2.89
CA LYS A 527 36.42 18.56 3.77
C LYS A 527 35.43 19.61 3.29
#